data_AF-A0A0B4ERS1-F1
#
_entry.id   AF-A0A0B4ERS1-F1
#
_cell.length_a   1.000
_cell.length_b   1.000
_cell.length_c   1.000
_cell.angle_alpha   90.00
_cell.angle_beta   90.00
_cell.angle_gamma   90.00
#
_symmetry.space_group_name_H-M   'P 1'
#
loop_
_entity.id
_entity.type
_entity.pdbx_description
1 polymer ?
#
loop_
_entity_poly.entity_id
_entity_poly.type
_entity_poly.pdbx_seq_one_letter_code
_entity_poly.pdbx_strand_id
1 'polypeptide(L)' 'MRRTLLSCALLLAAGHAMASTAWVSNEKDNSLSLIDMQTLQVTDTLKVGQRPRGLLLSHDNTLLYICASDSDRVQVMD' A
#
# COMPACT_ATOMS: atom_id res chain seq x y z
N MET A 1 45.71 2.90 -16.22
CA MET A 1 44.50 3.74 -16.06
C MET A 1 43.31 3.11 -16.77
N ARG A 2 42.75 1.97 -16.28
CA ARG A 2 41.72 1.23 -17.02
C ARG A 2 40.91 0.24 -16.16
N ARG A 3 40.50 0.62 -14.94
CA ARG A 3 39.66 -0.27 -14.08
C ARG A 3 38.55 0.41 -13.28
N THR A 4 38.40 1.73 -13.32
CA THR A 4 37.48 2.44 -12.40
C THR A 4 36.11 2.79 -12.99
N LEU A 5 35.83 2.50 -14.26
CA LEU A 5 34.59 2.96 -14.92
C LEU A 5 33.41 1.98 -14.82
N LEU A 6 33.62 0.74 -14.39
CA LEU A 6 32.54 -0.26 -14.33
C LEU A 6 31.61 -0.10 -13.11
N SER A 7 32.05 0.62 -12.08
CA SER A 7 31.32 0.74 -10.80
C SER A 7 30.13 1.71 -10.85
N CYS A 8 30.17 2.74 -11.70
CA CYS A 8 29.08 3.74 -11.74
C CYS A 8 27.86 3.30 -12.54
N ALA A 9 28.00 2.33 -13.46
CA ALA A 9 26.89 1.91 -14.31
C ALA A 9 25.85 1.03 -13.59
N LEU A 10 26.25 0.30 -12.54
CA LEU A 10 25.34 -0.60 -11.80
C LEU A 10 24.35 0.15 -10.89
N LEU A 11 24.67 1.37 -10.48
CA LEU A 11 23.82 2.19 -9.60
C LEU A 11 22.66 2.88 -10.36
N LEU A 12 22.72 2.93 -11.69
CA LEU A 12 21.71 3.59 -12.53
C LEU A 12 20.56 2.66 -12.94
N ALA A 13 20.63 1.37 -12.60
CA ALA A 13 19.64 0.36 -12.96
C ALA A 13 18.80 -0.10 -11.76
N ALA A 14 18.64 0.74 -10.73
CA ALA A 14 17.58 0.53 -9.74
C ALA A 14 16.23 0.81 -10.43
N GLY A 15 15.77 -0.15 -11.25
CA GLY A 15 14.41 -0.16 -11.74
C GLY A 15 13.48 -0.05 -10.55
N HIS A 16 12.49 0.84 -10.64
CA HIS A 16 11.43 0.91 -9.64
C HIS A 16 10.90 -0.52 -9.44
N ALA A 17 11.07 -1.06 -8.24
CA ALA A 17 10.40 -2.30 -7.88
C ALA A 17 8.90 -2.00 -7.97
N MET A 18 8.22 -2.64 -8.91
CA MET A 18 6.77 -2.53 -9.12
C MET A 18 5.99 -3.29 -8.02
N ALA A 19 6.57 -3.43 -6.83
CA ALA A 19 5.91 -4.05 -5.69
C ALA A 19 4.81 -3.09 -5.22
N SER A 20 3.61 -3.28 -5.73
CA SER A 20 2.42 -2.54 -5.35
C SER A 20 1.52 -3.43 -4.51
N THR A 21 1.03 -2.88 -3.41
CA THR A 21 -0.01 -3.50 -2.59
C THR A 21 -1.33 -2.84 -2.90
N ALA A 22 -2.34 -3.61 -3.30
CA ALA A 22 -3.70 -3.10 -3.35
C ALA A 22 -4.33 -3.23 -1.96
N TRP A 23 -4.92 -2.12 -1.51
CA TRP A 23 -5.71 -2.05 -0.29
C TRP A 23 -7.18 -2.09 -0.66
N VAL A 24 -7.88 -3.13 -0.25
CA VAL A 24 -9.28 -3.37 -0.64
C VAL A 24 -10.15 -3.35 0.60
N SER A 25 -11.18 -2.50 0.60
CA SER A 25 -12.15 -2.44 1.68
C SER A 25 -13.17 -3.58 1.61
N ASN A 26 -13.25 -4.37 2.67
CA ASN A 26 -14.28 -5.41 2.83
C ASN A 26 -15.44 -4.80 3.64
N GLU A 27 -16.37 -4.14 2.94
CA GLU A 27 -17.42 -3.31 3.54
C GLU A 27 -18.20 -4.05 4.65
N LYS A 28 -18.61 -5.29 4.42
CA LYS A 28 -19.44 -6.05 5.37
C LYS A 28 -18.64 -6.69 6.51
N ASP A 29 -17.33 -6.83 6.35
CA ASP A 29 -16.47 -7.57 7.28
C ASP A 29 -15.68 -6.65 8.21
N ASN A 30 -15.84 -5.34 8.06
CA ASN A 30 -15.17 -4.30 8.84
C ASN A 30 -13.64 -4.49 8.82
N SER A 31 -13.09 -4.78 7.64
CA SER A 31 -11.67 -5.05 7.44
C SER A 31 -11.17 -4.53 6.10
N LEU A 32 -9.85 -4.47 5.95
CA LEU A 32 -9.17 -4.26 4.67
C LEU A 32 -8.36 -5.51 4.34
N SER A 33 -8.36 -5.92 3.07
CA SER A 33 -7.41 -6.91 2.55
C SER A 33 -6.23 -6.19 1.90
N LEU A 34 -5.01 -6.63 2.22
CA LEU A 34 -3.80 -6.24 1.52
C LEU A 34 -3.50 -7.33 0.49
N ILE A 35 -3.39 -6.94 -0.77
CA ILE A 35 -3.17 -7.86 -1.89
C ILE A 35 -1.84 -7.53 -2.56
N ASP A 36 -0.98 -8.53 -2.65
CA ASP A 36 0.24 -8.44 -3.45
C ASP A 36 -0.14 -8.45 -4.94
N MET A 37 0.19 -7.39 -5.66
CA MET A 37 -0.25 -7.23 -7.06
C MET A 37 0.56 -8.04 -8.07
N GLN A 38 1.65 -8.70 -7.65
CA GLN A 38 2.38 -9.64 -8.51
C GLN A 38 1.73 -11.03 -8.50
N THR A 39 1.35 -11.51 -7.33
CA THR A 39 0.85 -12.87 -7.07
C THR A 39 -0.67 -12.94 -6.96
N LEU A 40 -1.32 -11.78 -6.80
CA LEU A 40 -2.75 -11.60 -6.53
C LEU A 40 -3.22 -12.33 -5.27
N GLN A 41 -2.31 -12.60 -4.35
CA GLN A 41 -2.62 -13.23 -3.07
C GLN A 41 -2.89 -12.19 -2.00
N VAL A 42 -3.82 -12.50 -1.10
CA VAL A 42 -4.03 -11.72 0.13
C VAL A 42 -2.83 -11.98 1.04
N THR A 43 -2.08 -10.93 1.36
CA THR A 43 -0.92 -10.99 2.25
C THR A 43 -1.29 -10.67 3.70
N ASP A 44 -2.33 -9.87 3.92
CA ASP A 44 -2.84 -9.54 5.24
C ASP A 44 -4.33 -9.14 5.22
N THR A 45 -4.97 -9.17 6.39
CA THR A 45 -6.32 -8.65 6.63
C THR A 45 -6.36 -7.84 7.92
N LEU A 46 -6.56 -6.53 7.77
CA LEU A 46 -6.53 -5.58 8.87
C LEU A 46 -7.94 -5.26 9.37
N LYS A 47 -8.17 -5.27 10.68
CA LYS A 47 -9.44 -4.81 11.27
C LYS A 47 -9.48 -3.29 11.33
N VAL A 48 -10.61 -2.72 10.94
CA VAL A 48 -10.82 -1.26 10.89
C VAL A 48 -12.23 -0.91 11.40
N GLY A 49 -12.57 0.38 11.36
CA GLY A 49 -13.92 0.86 11.68
C GLY A 49 -15.00 0.24 10.78
N GLN A 50 -16.25 0.36 11.23
CA GLN A 50 -17.39 -0.28 10.61
C GLN A 50 -17.68 0.25 9.20
N ARG A 51 -17.96 -0.66 8.28
CA ARG A 51 -18.40 -0.36 6.91
C ARG A 51 -17.46 0.57 6.12
N PRO A 52 -16.18 0.17 5.93
CA PRO A 52 -15.23 0.96 5.15
C PRO A 52 -15.63 1.01 3.67
N ARG A 53 -15.65 2.21 3.06
CA ARG A 53 -16.01 2.41 1.64
C ARG A 53 -15.02 3.25 0.84
N GLY A 54 -14.52 4.32 1.46
CA GLY A 54 -13.54 5.22 0.85
C GLY A 54 -12.16 4.97 1.44
N LEU A 55 -11.16 4.84 0.59
CA LEU A 55 -9.75 4.72 0.95
C LEU A 55 -8.96 5.79 0.18
N LEU A 56 -8.10 6.52 0.89
CA LEU A 56 -7.23 7.54 0.29
C LEU A 56 -5.85 7.48 0.96
N LEU A 57 -4.78 7.39 0.17
CA LEU A 57 -3.41 7.55 0.67
C LEU A 57 -3.04 9.03 0.73
N SER A 58 -2.24 9.42 1.73
CA SER A 58 -1.58 10.72 1.75
C SER A 58 -0.65 10.89 0.55
N HIS A 59 -0.29 12.12 0.22
CA HIS A 59 0.55 12.42 -0.94
C HIS A 59 1.92 11.72 -0.91
N ASP A 60 2.47 11.53 0.29
CA ASP A 60 3.72 10.81 0.54
C ASP A 60 3.54 9.31 0.82
N ASN A 61 2.29 8.81 0.73
CA ASN A 61 1.89 7.42 1.02
C ASN A 61 2.23 6.93 2.43
N THR A 62 2.43 7.82 3.39
CA THR A 62 2.72 7.45 4.79
C THR A 62 1.47 7.26 5.65
N LEU A 63 0.31 7.73 5.19
CA LEU A 63 -0.95 7.60 5.89
C LEU A 63 -2.05 7.09 4.97
N LEU A 64 -2.91 6.23 5.52
CA LEU A 64 -4.17 5.81 4.89
C LEU A 64 -5.36 6.41 5.65
N TYR A 65 -6.20 7.14 4.91
CA TYR A 65 -7.48 7.65 5.38
C TYR A 65 -8.60 6.69 4.96
N ILE A 66 -9.41 6.30 5.94
CA ILE A 66 -10.49 5.31 5.78
C ILE A 66 -11.81 5.93 6.19
N CYS A 67 -12.76 6.00 5.27
CA CYS A 67 -14.14 6.41 5.57
C CYS A 67 -14.91 5.24 6.21
N ALA A 68 -14.85 5.12 7.53
CA ALA A 68 -15.54 4.12 8.33
C ALA A 68 -16.97 4.59 8.66
N SER A 69 -17.87 4.35 7.72
CA SER A 69 -19.13 5.08 7.62
C SER A 69 -20.09 4.81 8.78
N ASP A 70 -20.20 3.56 9.21
CA ASP A 70 -21.10 3.18 10.32
C ASP A 70 -20.40 3.37 11.69
N SER A 71 -19.16 3.87 11.68
CA SER A 71 -18.43 4.31 12.87
C SER A 71 -18.40 5.82 13.03
N ASP A 72 -19.08 6.56 12.14
CA ASP A 72 -19.18 8.01 12.13
C ASP A 72 -17.82 8.73 12.22
N ARG A 73 -16.80 8.19 11.53
CA ARG A 73 -15.44 8.75 11.57
C ARG A 73 -14.63 8.50 10.30
N VAL A 74 -13.62 9.34 10.10
CA VAL A 74 -12.45 9.01 9.27
C VAL A 74 -11.40 8.41 10.19
N GLN A 75 -11.03 7.16 9.94
CA GLN A 75 -9.91 6.51 10.62
C GLN A 75 -8.62 6.76 9.85
N VAL A 76 -7.52 7.01 10.55
CA VAL A 76 -6.19 7.21 9.99
C VAL A 76 -5.27 6.09 10.45
N MET A 77 -4.48 5.53 9.55
CA MET A 77 -3.49 4.48 9.81
C MET A 77 -2.15 4.85 9.16
N ASP A 78 -1.04 4.38 9.73
CA ASP A 78 0.33 4.47 9.21
C ASP A 78 0.82 3.14 8.59
#